data_AF-A0A1F3A2R5-F1
#
_entry.id   AF-A0A1F3A2R5-F1
#
_cell.length_a   1.000
_cell.length_b   1.000
_cell.length_c   1.000
_cell.angle_alpha   90.00
_cell.angle_beta   90.00
_cell.angle_gamma   90.00
#
_symmetry.space_group_name_H-M   'P 1'
#
loop_
_entity.id
_entity.type
_entity.pdbx_description
1 polymer ?
#
loop_
_entity_poly.entity_id
_entity_poly.type
_entity_poly.pdbx_seq_one_letter_code
_entity_poly.pdbx_strand_id
1 'polypeptide(L)'
;MRIILVVLCLLAGLGSAAAADLKLLTAGAYKSVALELISAFEKRTGHKVTVENATAGALQKRIAGGEYFDVVVLPPLVLGPFLGGRVVESSAKSLARVGIGVAVKQGAPLPDISSVDAFKKTLLAARAVAYIDPAAGGSSGVYLAKLFEKLGIAPQIKAKSVLVPGGLVAERVVNGQADIALHQISEILAVPGAVLVGPIPLEVQHYTEYSGGVSVGSRNRAAADALLLEFADPKNLPVLKKRGMDEP
;
A
#
# COMPACT_ATOMS: atom_id res chain seq x y z
N MET A 1 -74.52 -3.81 1.04
CA MET A 1 -73.90 -2.47 0.92
C MET A 1 -72.51 -2.55 1.55
N ARG A 2 -71.48 -2.18 0.79
CA ARG A 2 -70.04 -2.37 1.06
C ARG A 2 -69.58 -1.54 2.26
N ILE A 3 -68.75 -2.11 3.14
CA ILE A 3 -67.85 -1.33 4.01
C ILE A 3 -66.42 -1.84 3.75
N ILE A 4 -65.57 -0.88 3.44
CA ILE A 4 -64.28 -0.99 2.76
C ILE A 4 -63.19 -1.36 3.78
N LEU A 5 -62.43 -2.41 3.47
CA LEU A 5 -61.20 -2.79 4.16
C LEU A 5 -60.07 -1.88 3.66
N VAL A 6 -59.58 -0.96 4.49
CA VAL A 6 -58.38 -0.16 4.19
C VAL A 6 -57.16 -0.97 4.62
N VAL A 7 -56.50 -1.60 3.64
CA VAL A 7 -55.18 -2.20 3.83
C VAL A 7 -54.15 -1.10 3.68
N LEU A 8 -53.53 -0.71 4.79
CA LEU A 8 -52.40 0.22 4.81
C LEU A 8 -51.14 -0.55 4.36
N CYS A 9 -50.80 -0.48 3.07
CA CYS A 9 -49.53 -0.98 2.57
C CYS A 9 -48.39 -0.11 3.12
N LEU A 10 -47.69 -0.59 4.16
CA LEU A 10 -46.35 -0.11 4.50
C LEU A 10 -45.39 -0.52 3.38
N LEU A 11 -45.24 0.34 2.38
CA LEU A 11 -44.07 0.32 1.50
C LEU A 11 -42.89 0.89 2.29
N ALA A 12 -42.29 0.05 3.13
CA ALA A 12 -40.92 0.26 3.54
C ALA A 12 -40.07 0.23 2.27
N GLY A 13 -39.66 1.40 1.80
CA GLY A 13 -38.66 1.53 0.75
C GLY A 13 -37.34 0.96 1.26
N LEU A 14 -37.20 -0.37 1.20
CA LEU A 14 -35.91 -1.01 1.03
C LEU A 14 -35.45 -0.56 -0.36
N GLY A 15 -34.85 0.64 -0.42
CA GLY A 15 -33.99 0.95 -1.55
C GLY A 15 -33.01 -0.21 -1.61
N SER A 16 -33.13 -1.06 -2.62
CA SER A 16 -32.03 -1.93 -3.01
C SER A 16 -30.82 -1.01 -3.05
N ALA A 17 -29.91 -1.15 -2.09
CA ALA A 17 -28.61 -0.51 -2.18
C ALA A 17 -27.99 -1.13 -3.42
N ALA A 18 -28.16 -0.46 -4.57
CA ALA A 18 -27.71 -0.98 -5.83
C ALA A 18 -26.21 -1.23 -5.70
N ALA A 19 -25.75 -2.38 -6.17
CA ALA A 19 -24.34 -2.72 -6.20
C ALA A 19 -23.59 -1.64 -6.99
N ALA A 20 -22.91 -0.74 -6.27
CA ALA A 20 -22.02 0.25 -6.85
C ALA A 20 -20.71 -0.38 -7.34
N ASP A 21 -20.20 0.13 -8.45
CA ASP A 21 -18.82 -0.05 -8.90
C ASP A 21 -17.97 1.11 -8.36
N LEU A 22 -16.93 0.77 -7.60
CA LEU A 22 -15.99 1.70 -6.98
C LEU A 22 -14.61 1.56 -7.63
N LYS A 23 -13.89 2.68 -7.73
CA LYS A 23 -12.47 2.70 -8.10
C LYS A 23 -11.60 3.08 -6.90
N LEU A 24 -10.70 2.18 -6.52
CA LEU A 24 -9.65 2.42 -5.54
C LEU A 24 -8.32 2.73 -6.23
N LEU A 25 -7.72 3.87 -5.90
CA LEU A 25 -6.29 4.13 -6.15
C LEU A 25 -5.49 3.83 -4.89
N THR A 26 -4.55 2.88 -4.93
CA THR A 26 -3.74 2.54 -3.75
C THR A 26 -2.26 2.52 -4.06
N ALA A 27 -1.45 3.10 -3.17
CA ALA A 27 -0.01 2.92 -3.24
C ALA A 27 0.40 1.44 -3.03
N GLY A 28 1.55 1.05 -3.61
CA GLY A 28 2.16 -0.30 -3.59
C GLY A 28 1.92 -1.08 -2.31
N ALA A 29 2.46 -0.57 -1.21
CA ALA A 29 2.53 -1.30 0.05
C ALA A 29 1.18 -1.67 0.70
N TYR A 30 0.10 -0.94 0.42
CA TYR A 30 -1.22 -1.26 0.98
C TYR A 30 -2.03 -2.23 0.10
N LYS A 31 -1.59 -2.50 -1.14
CA LYS A 31 -2.35 -3.28 -2.14
C LYS A 31 -2.77 -4.66 -1.63
N SER A 32 -1.86 -5.42 -1.02
CA SER A 32 -2.14 -6.80 -0.58
C SER A 32 -3.18 -6.85 0.54
N VAL A 33 -3.16 -5.88 1.45
CA VAL A 33 -4.20 -5.67 2.47
C VAL A 33 -5.53 -5.30 1.80
N ALA A 34 -5.52 -4.29 0.93
CA ALA A 34 -6.72 -3.82 0.25
C ALA A 34 -7.44 -4.96 -0.49
N LEU A 35 -6.71 -5.80 -1.24
CA LEU A 35 -7.31 -6.92 -1.98
C LEU A 35 -7.98 -7.94 -1.06
N GLU A 36 -7.39 -8.24 0.10
CA GLU A 36 -7.99 -9.17 1.07
C GLU A 36 -9.26 -8.59 1.70
N LEU A 37 -9.23 -7.32 2.12
CA LEU A 37 -10.39 -6.65 2.73
C LEU A 37 -11.51 -6.40 1.72
N ILE A 38 -11.16 -6.02 0.48
CA ILE A 38 -12.12 -5.84 -0.63
C ILE A 38 -12.87 -7.14 -0.88
N SER A 39 -12.19 -8.29 -0.93
CA SER A 39 -12.87 -9.56 -1.18
C SER A 39 -13.99 -9.85 -0.17
N ALA A 40 -13.76 -9.54 1.11
CA ALA A 40 -14.78 -9.66 2.15
C ALA A 40 -15.88 -8.60 2.01
N PHE A 41 -15.51 -7.35 1.72
CA PHE A 41 -16.43 -6.24 1.51
C PHE A 41 -17.40 -6.51 0.35
N GLU A 42 -16.90 -6.94 -0.81
CA GLU A 42 -17.73 -7.23 -1.98
C GLU A 42 -18.72 -8.37 -1.71
N LYS A 43 -18.29 -9.44 -1.04
CA LYS A 43 -19.17 -10.57 -0.67
C LYS A 43 -20.32 -10.15 0.23
N ARG A 44 -20.04 -9.23 1.17
CA ARG A 44 -21.02 -8.76 2.17
C ARG A 44 -21.98 -7.71 1.63
N THR A 45 -21.53 -6.85 0.72
CA THR A 45 -22.28 -5.67 0.28
C THR A 45 -22.82 -5.76 -1.14
N GLY A 46 -22.27 -6.66 -1.96
CA GLY A 46 -22.56 -6.73 -3.38
C GLY A 46 -21.84 -5.67 -4.23
N HIS A 47 -21.23 -4.64 -3.62
CA HIS A 47 -20.39 -3.67 -4.31
C HIS A 47 -19.21 -4.34 -5.01
N LYS A 48 -18.69 -3.67 -6.04
CA LYS A 48 -17.47 -4.08 -6.75
C LYS A 48 -16.42 -3.01 -6.64
N VAL A 49 -15.17 -3.41 -6.50
CA VAL A 49 -14.04 -2.48 -6.36
C VAL A 49 -12.96 -2.82 -7.38
N THR A 50 -12.77 -1.94 -8.35
CA THR A 50 -11.61 -1.98 -9.24
C THR A 50 -10.42 -1.35 -8.52
N VAL A 51 -9.34 -2.10 -8.38
CA VAL A 51 -8.11 -1.65 -7.70
C VAL A 51 -7.06 -1.29 -8.73
N GLU A 52 -6.64 -0.03 -8.72
CA GLU A 52 -5.48 0.43 -9.47
C GLU A 52 -4.34 0.83 -8.53
N ASN A 53 -3.15 0.35 -8.87
CA ASN A 53 -1.97 0.46 -8.02
C ASN A 53 -0.81 1.07 -8.78
N ALA A 54 -0.06 1.95 -8.11
CA ALA A 54 1.20 2.49 -8.59
C ALA A 54 2.06 2.99 -7.41
N THR A 55 3.21 3.59 -7.69
CA THR A 55 3.97 4.33 -6.67
C THR A 55 3.18 5.54 -6.19
N ALA A 56 3.46 6.03 -4.97
CA ALA A 56 2.78 7.19 -4.42
C ALA A 56 2.97 8.44 -5.31
N GLY A 57 4.18 8.67 -5.83
CA GLY A 57 4.45 9.76 -6.77
C GLY A 57 3.72 9.62 -8.12
N ALA A 58 3.55 8.40 -8.64
CA ALA A 58 2.78 8.19 -9.86
C ALA A 58 1.28 8.46 -9.64
N LEU A 59 0.72 7.99 -8.52
CA LEU A 59 -0.66 8.29 -8.15
C LEU A 59 -0.89 9.78 -7.90
N GLN A 60 0.07 10.47 -7.29
CA GLN A 60 0.02 11.92 -7.13
C GLN A 60 -0.15 12.63 -8.48
N LYS A 61 0.68 12.28 -9.48
CA LYS A 61 0.60 12.84 -10.83
C LYS A 61 -0.76 12.56 -11.49
N ARG A 62 -1.26 11.34 -11.35
CA ARG A 62 -2.56 10.90 -11.89
C ARG A 62 -3.74 11.67 -11.28
N ILE A 63 -3.76 11.82 -9.95
CA ILE A 63 -4.79 12.57 -9.23
C ILE A 63 -4.73 14.06 -9.59
N ALA A 64 -3.54 14.65 -9.64
CA ALA A 64 -3.35 16.02 -10.09
C ALA A 64 -3.82 16.23 -11.54
N GLY A 65 -3.59 15.22 -12.40
CA GLY A 65 -4.07 15.15 -13.77
C GLY A 65 -5.59 14.94 -13.92
N GLY A 66 -6.32 14.81 -12.82
CA GLY A 66 -7.79 14.73 -12.81
C GLY A 66 -8.36 13.33 -13.03
N GLU A 67 -7.56 12.28 -12.82
CA GLU A 67 -8.08 10.92 -12.87
C GLU A 67 -9.22 10.71 -11.87
N TYR A 68 -10.27 10.01 -12.31
CA TYR A 68 -11.39 9.62 -11.46
C TYR A 68 -11.01 8.50 -10.48
N PHE A 69 -11.47 8.62 -9.24
CA PHE A 69 -11.43 7.58 -8.22
C PHE A 69 -12.54 7.82 -7.19
N ASP A 70 -12.89 6.79 -6.44
CA ASP A 70 -13.84 6.87 -5.32
C ASP A 70 -13.10 6.89 -3.97
N VAL A 71 -12.11 6.03 -3.82
CA VAL A 71 -11.26 5.94 -2.63
C VAL A 71 -9.79 5.98 -3.05
N VAL A 72 -8.95 6.64 -2.25
CA VAL A 72 -7.51 6.67 -2.44
C VAL A 72 -6.80 6.26 -1.16
N VAL A 73 -5.69 5.53 -1.27
CA VAL A 73 -4.77 5.22 -0.17
C VAL A 73 -3.35 5.64 -0.53
N LEU A 74 -2.81 6.61 0.21
CA LEU A 74 -1.52 7.24 -0.01
C LEU A 74 -0.82 7.57 1.32
N PRO A 75 0.51 7.74 1.33
CA PRO A 75 1.18 8.34 2.48
C PRO A 75 0.62 9.74 2.78
N PRO A 76 0.49 10.15 4.05
CA PRO A 76 -0.08 11.45 4.44
C PRO A 76 0.54 12.64 3.70
N LEU A 77 1.87 12.64 3.52
CA LEU A 77 2.60 13.70 2.81
C LEU A 77 2.17 13.85 1.34
N VAL A 78 1.73 12.75 0.72
CA VAL A 78 1.28 12.73 -0.68
C VAL A 78 -0.23 12.97 -0.78
N LEU A 79 -1.00 12.52 0.22
CA LEU A 79 -2.45 12.73 0.30
C LEU A 79 -2.80 14.19 0.64
N GLY A 80 -2.06 14.82 1.56
CA GLY A 80 -2.34 16.14 2.12
C GLY A 80 -2.68 17.22 1.09
N PRO A 81 -1.90 17.40 0.01
CA PRO A 81 -2.19 18.40 -1.03
C PRO A 81 -3.54 18.23 -1.75
N PHE A 82 -4.19 17.07 -1.62
CA PHE A 82 -5.48 16.79 -2.24
C PHE A 82 -6.67 16.95 -1.29
N LEU A 83 -6.43 17.07 0.02
CA LEU A 83 -7.48 17.27 1.02
C LEU A 83 -8.18 18.62 0.81
N GLY A 84 -9.51 18.63 0.91
CA GLY A 84 -10.35 19.82 0.66
C GLY A 84 -10.53 20.16 -0.83
N GLY A 85 -9.74 19.54 -1.72
CA GLY A 85 -9.83 19.73 -3.17
C GLY A 85 -10.36 18.49 -3.89
N ARG A 86 -9.49 17.49 -4.08
CA ARG A 86 -9.84 16.23 -4.76
C ARG A 86 -10.35 15.16 -3.79
N VAL A 87 -9.97 15.25 -2.52
CA VAL A 87 -10.34 14.33 -1.45
C VAL A 87 -11.08 15.12 -0.38
N VAL A 88 -12.18 14.56 0.13
CA VAL A 88 -12.96 15.16 1.21
C VAL A 88 -12.10 15.16 2.48
N GLU A 89 -11.77 16.32 3.01
CA GLU A 89 -10.83 16.45 4.14
C GLU A 89 -11.27 15.65 5.37
N SER A 90 -12.55 15.74 5.74
CA SER A 90 -13.12 15.03 6.89
C SER A 90 -13.20 13.50 6.71
N SER A 91 -12.94 12.98 5.51
CA SER A 91 -12.90 11.54 5.26
C SER A 91 -11.55 10.92 5.57
N ALA A 92 -10.47 11.70 5.72
CA ALA A 92 -9.13 11.18 5.88
C ALA A 92 -9.02 10.27 7.13
N LYS A 93 -8.47 9.07 6.95
CA LYS A 93 -8.25 8.09 8.03
C LYS A 93 -6.87 7.46 7.91
N SER A 94 -6.14 7.38 9.01
CA SER A 94 -4.93 6.55 9.08
C SER A 94 -5.31 5.07 9.06
N LEU A 95 -4.62 4.26 8.24
CA LEU A 95 -5.00 2.87 7.97
C LEU A 95 -3.97 1.86 8.45
N ALA A 96 -2.69 2.13 8.19
CA ALA A 96 -1.60 1.23 8.57
C ALA A 96 -0.24 1.93 8.45
N ARG A 97 0.78 1.33 9.03
CA ARG A 97 2.19 1.63 8.74
C ARG A 97 2.94 0.39 8.31
N VAL A 98 4.07 0.57 7.62
CA VAL A 98 4.93 -0.53 7.17
C VAL A 98 6.39 -0.10 7.19
N GLY A 99 7.25 -1.02 7.61
CA GLY A 99 8.70 -0.84 7.63
C GLY A 99 9.37 -1.43 6.38
N ILE A 100 10.62 -1.04 6.19
CA ILE A 100 11.50 -1.54 5.13
C ILE A 100 12.16 -2.83 5.60
N GLY A 101 12.17 -3.84 4.74
CA GLY A 101 12.81 -5.14 4.98
C GLY A 101 13.85 -5.49 3.95
N VAL A 102 14.60 -6.54 4.27
CA VAL A 102 15.61 -7.18 3.41
C VAL A 102 15.04 -8.51 2.93
N ALA A 103 15.06 -8.73 1.61
CA ALA A 103 14.65 -9.98 1.01
C ALA A 103 15.79 -10.64 0.23
N VAL A 104 15.80 -11.96 0.26
CA VAL A 104 16.68 -12.82 -0.54
C VAL A 104 15.85 -13.88 -1.27
N LYS A 105 16.45 -14.57 -2.23
CA LYS A 105 15.81 -15.72 -2.88
C LYS A 105 15.65 -16.87 -1.90
N GLN A 106 14.55 -17.61 -1.99
CA GLN A 106 14.36 -18.84 -1.22
C GLN A 106 15.50 -19.83 -1.44
N GLY A 107 16.02 -20.40 -0.35
CA GLY A 107 17.19 -21.30 -0.36
C GLY A 107 18.54 -20.59 -0.34
N ALA A 108 18.60 -19.26 -0.49
CA ALA A 108 19.83 -18.51 -0.29
C ALA A 108 20.16 -18.37 1.22
N PRO A 109 21.45 -18.23 1.59
CA PRO A 109 21.84 -17.91 2.96
C PRO A 109 21.19 -16.60 3.42
N LEU A 110 20.77 -16.56 4.69
CA LEU A 110 20.27 -15.33 5.31
C LEU A 110 21.46 -14.47 5.75
N PRO A 111 21.63 -13.25 5.20
CA PRO A 111 22.72 -12.37 5.59
C PRO A 111 22.50 -11.77 6.98
N ASP A 112 23.59 -11.38 7.65
CA ASP A 112 23.51 -10.67 8.92
C ASP A 112 23.10 -9.21 8.72
N ILE A 113 22.01 -8.81 9.36
CA ILE A 113 21.45 -7.44 9.37
C ILE A 113 21.13 -6.99 10.79
N SER A 114 21.76 -7.60 11.80
CA SER A 114 21.46 -7.39 13.23
C SER A 114 21.85 -6.01 13.76
N SER A 115 22.70 -5.29 13.03
CA SER A 115 23.17 -3.94 13.34
C SER A 115 23.34 -3.12 12.07
N VAL A 116 23.46 -1.78 12.20
CA VAL A 116 23.76 -0.89 11.07
C VAL A 116 25.06 -1.28 10.35
N ASP A 117 26.10 -1.68 11.09
CA ASP A 117 27.37 -2.10 10.51
C ASP A 117 27.26 -3.44 9.78
N ALA A 118 26.54 -4.43 10.35
CA ALA A 118 26.27 -5.70 9.68
C ALA A 118 25.45 -5.49 8.40
N PHE A 119 24.40 -4.68 8.47
CA PHE A 119 23.59 -4.29 7.32
C PHE A 119 24.43 -3.62 6.22
N LYS A 120 25.27 -2.65 6.59
CA LYS A 120 26.19 -1.99 5.64
C LYS A 120 27.15 -2.99 4.98
N LYS A 121 27.78 -3.88 5.77
CA LYS A 121 28.67 -4.93 5.24
C LYS A 121 27.93 -5.87 4.28
N THR A 122 26.73 -6.31 4.66
CA THR A 122 25.83 -7.14 3.84
C THR A 122 25.52 -6.47 2.50
N LEU A 123 25.12 -5.19 2.51
CA LEU A 123 24.86 -4.45 1.28
C LEU A 123 26.12 -4.29 0.43
N LEU A 124 27.29 -4.04 1.03
CA LEU A 124 28.55 -3.89 0.32
C LEU A 124 29.08 -5.21 -0.27
N ALA A 125 28.80 -6.35 0.37
CA ALA A 125 29.19 -7.67 -0.11
C ALA A 125 28.30 -8.22 -1.23
N ALA A 126 27.02 -7.83 -1.29
CA ALA A 126 26.10 -8.25 -2.35
C ALA A 126 26.59 -7.85 -3.75
N ARG A 127 26.43 -8.73 -4.75
CA ARG A 127 26.76 -8.43 -6.15
C ARG A 127 25.82 -7.39 -6.75
N ALA A 128 24.55 -7.45 -6.38
CA ALA A 128 23.52 -6.54 -6.88
C ALA A 128 22.42 -6.34 -5.82
N VAL A 129 21.94 -5.10 -5.70
CA VAL A 129 20.93 -4.69 -4.71
C VAL A 129 19.74 -4.06 -5.43
N ALA A 130 18.57 -4.70 -5.36
CA ALA A 130 17.34 -4.19 -5.94
C ALA A 130 16.57 -3.30 -4.96
N TYR A 131 16.05 -2.17 -5.44
CA TYR A 131 15.11 -1.32 -4.71
C TYR A 131 14.32 -0.44 -5.68
N ILE A 132 13.24 0.17 -5.20
CA ILE A 132 12.44 1.08 -6.02
C ILE A 132 13.30 2.27 -6.47
N ASP A 133 13.21 2.62 -7.75
CA ASP A 133 13.82 3.82 -8.29
C ASP A 133 13.32 5.06 -7.54
N PRO A 134 14.19 5.83 -6.85
CA PRO A 134 13.77 7.04 -6.16
C PRO A 134 13.12 8.07 -7.11
N ALA A 135 13.48 8.09 -8.40
CA ALA A 135 12.89 8.99 -9.39
C ALA A 135 11.43 8.63 -9.72
N ALA A 136 11.01 7.38 -9.46
CA ALA A 136 9.62 6.96 -9.63
C ALA A 136 8.71 7.35 -8.45
N GLY A 137 9.25 7.95 -7.39
CA GLY A 137 8.48 8.47 -6.26
C GLY A 137 7.87 7.39 -5.36
N GLY A 138 8.48 6.20 -5.27
CA GLY A 138 8.12 5.20 -4.26
C GLY A 138 8.77 5.51 -2.91
N SER A 139 7.99 5.48 -1.83
CA SER A 139 8.41 5.90 -0.49
C SER A 139 9.69 5.21 -0.01
N SER A 140 9.79 3.88 -0.16
CA SER A 140 10.99 3.13 0.27
C SER A 140 12.23 3.50 -0.56
N GLY A 141 12.08 3.69 -1.88
CA GLY A 141 13.20 4.03 -2.77
C GLY A 141 13.79 5.40 -2.47
N VAL A 142 12.93 6.40 -2.26
CA VAL A 142 13.33 7.76 -1.88
C VAL A 142 14.06 7.76 -0.54
N TYR A 143 13.57 7.01 0.44
CA TYR A 143 14.23 6.90 1.74
C TYR A 143 15.59 6.18 1.65
N LEU A 144 15.63 5.03 0.98
CA LEU A 144 16.85 4.22 0.85
C LEU A 144 17.97 4.98 0.15
N ALA A 145 17.67 5.76 -0.90
CA ALA A 145 18.66 6.60 -1.56
C ALA A 145 19.33 7.58 -0.57
N LYS A 146 18.54 8.26 0.26
CA LYS A 146 19.06 9.16 1.31
C LYS A 146 19.83 8.41 2.40
N LEU A 147 19.36 7.21 2.76
CA LEU A 147 20.03 6.38 3.74
C LEU A 147 21.43 5.95 3.25
N PHE A 148 21.57 5.58 1.98
CA PHE A 148 22.88 5.20 1.43
C PHE A 148 23.89 6.34 1.44
N GLU A 149 23.43 7.58 1.21
CA GLU A 149 24.25 8.79 1.38
C GLU A 149 24.67 8.96 2.84
N LYS A 150 23.71 8.88 3.78
CA LYS A 150 23.97 8.99 5.23
C LYS A 150 24.97 7.93 5.73
N LEU A 151 24.92 6.72 5.18
CA LEU A 151 25.82 5.62 5.53
C LEU A 151 27.18 5.69 4.81
N GLY A 152 27.36 6.65 3.89
CA GLY A 152 28.58 6.82 3.10
C GLY A 152 28.86 5.68 2.12
N ILE A 153 27.80 5.02 1.61
CA ILE A 153 27.90 3.88 0.68
C ILE A 153 27.20 4.10 -0.66
N ALA A 154 26.64 5.29 -0.89
CA ALA A 154 25.86 5.58 -2.09
C ALA A 154 26.61 5.29 -3.41
N PRO A 155 27.90 5.66 -3.60
CA PRO A 155 28.63 5.32 -4.82
C PRO A 155 28.71 3.81 -5.08
N GLN A 156 29.00 3.03 -4.02
CA GLN A 156 29.14 1.58 -4.09
C GLN A 156 27.81 0.89 -4.36
N ILE A 157 26.71 1.38 -3.78
CA ILE A 157 25.38 0.84 -4.04
C ILE A 157 24.90 1.22 -5.44
N LYS A 158 25.12 2.46 -5.88
CA LYS A 158 24.75 2.93 -7.23
C LYS A 158 25.40 2.11 -8.33
N ALA A 159 26.65 1.68 -8.15
CA ALA A 159 27.37 0.86 -9.12
C ALA A 159 26.74 -0.54 -9.34
N LYS A 160 25.89 -1.00 -8.41
CA LYS A 160 25.29 -2.34 -8.41
C LYS A 160 23.79 -2.35 -8.13
N SER A 161 23.14 -1.21 -8.27
CA SER A 161 21.71 -1.10 -8.01
C SER A 161 20.91 -1.68 -9.17
N VAL A 162 19.86 -2.40 -8.84
CA VAL A 162 18.82 -2.82 -9.79
C VAL A 162 17.57 -2.00 -9.48
N LEU A 163 17.46 -0.85 -10.13
CA LEU A 163 16.36 0.08 -9.91
C LEU A 163 15.08 -0.43 -10.56
N VAL A 164 13.99 -0.42 -9.80
CA VAL A 164 12.66 -0.86 -10.26
C VAL A 164 11.72 0.34 -10.30
N PRO A 165 11.09 0.68 -11.44
CA PRO A 165 10.24 1.88 -11.55
C PRO A 165 8.94 1.78 -10.75
N GLY A 166 8.55 0.59 -10.31
CA GLY A 166 7.35 0.32 -9.51
C GLY A 166 7.08 -1.18 -9.44
N GLY A 167 6.21 -1.60 -8.51
CA GLY A 167 5.86 -3.00 -8.32
C GLY A 167 6.83 -3.76 -7.40
N LEU A 168 6.83 -5.08 -7.49
CA LEU A 168 7.41 -5.96 -6.48
C LEU A 168 8.92 -6.16 -6.66
N VAL A 169 9.73 -5.38 -5.93
CA VAL A 169 11.20 -5.44 -6.00
C VAL A 169 11.77 -6.84 -5.76
N ALA A 170 11.15 -7.64 -4.87
CA ALA A 170 11.67 -8.96 -4.51
C ALA A 170 11.62 -9.97 -5.68
N GLU A 171 10.90 -9.71 -6.77
CA GLU A 171 10.99 -10.52 -7.99
C GLU A 171 12.42 -10.51 -8.57
N ARG A 172 13.19 -9.44 -8.34
CA ARG A 172 14.58 -9.32 -8.80
C ARG A 172 15.50 -10.32 -8.13
N VAL A 173 15.25 -10.69 -6.87
CA VAL A 173 16.02 -11.76 -6.21
C VAL A 173 15.57 -13.14 -6.68
N VAL A 174 14.28 -13.35 -6.87
CA VAL A 174 13.73 -14.62 -7.38
C VAL A 174 14.31 -14.96 -8.76
N ASN A 175 14.38 -13.97 -9.64
CA ASN A 175 14.86 -14.10 -11.01
C ASN A 175 16.40 -14.01 -11.13
N GLY A 176 17.13 -13.93 -10.01
CA GLY A 176 18.61 -13.91 -9.99
C GLY A 176 19.25 -12.59 -10.44
N GLN A 177 18.46 -11.55 -10.68
CA GLN A 177 18.94 -10.24 -11.11
C GLN A 177 19.61 -9.46 -9.98
N ALA A 178 19.21 -9.73 -8.73
CA ALA A 178 19.84 -9.18 -7.53
C ALA A 178 20.06 -10.27 -6.49
N ASP A 179 21.01 -10.05 -5.57
CA ASP A 179 21.21 -10.95 -4.43
C ASP A 179 20.32 -10.52 -3.26
N ILE A 180 20.10 -9.21 -3.12
CA ILE A 180 19.30 -8.59 -2.07
C ILE A 180 18.26 -7.67 -2.70
N ALA A 181 17.05 -7.69 -2.15
CA ALA A 181 16.01 -6.69 -2.40
C ALA A 181 15.69 -5.91 -1.13
N LEU A 182 15.60 -4.59 -1.24
CA LEU A 182 15.16 -3.69 -0.17
C LEU A 182 13.84 -3.05 -0.55
N HIS A 183 12.81 -3.28 0.26
CA HIS A 183 11.47 -2.80 -0.06
C HIS A 183 10.57 -2.78 1.18
N GLN A 184 9.33 -2.29 1.03
CA GLN A 184 8.33 -2.40 2.07
C GLN A 184 8.04 -3.87 2.35
N ILE A 185 7.96 -4.26 3.63
CA ILE A 185 7.79 -5.66 4.03
C ILE A 185 6.53 -6.28 3.41
N SER A 186 5.44 -5.50 3.31
CA SER A 186 4.20 -5.97 2.70
C SER A 186 4.30 -6.34 1.22
N GLU A 187 5.21 -5.69 0.48
CA GLU A 187 5.49 -5.99 -0.92
C GLU A 187 6.46 -7.17 -1.05
N ILE A 188 7.37 -7.35 -0.10
CA ILE A 188 8.25 -8.55 -0.02
C ILE A 188 7.40 -9.81 0.20
N LEU A 189 6.51 -9.78 1.19
CA LEU A 189 5.65 -10.93 1.53
C LEU A 189 4.65 -11.30 0.43
N ALA A 190 4.44 -10.41 -0.55
CA ALA A 190 3.59 -10.67 -1.71
C ALA A 190 4.29 -11.44 -2.83
N VAL A 191 5.61 -11.72 -2.72
CA VAL A 191 6.39 -12.40 -3.76
C VAL A 191 6.68 -13.85 -3.40
N PRO A 192 6.05 -14.83 -4.06
CA PRO A 192 6.43 -16.23 -3.93
C PRO A 192 7.90 -16.45 -4.32
N GLY A 193 8.62 -17.26 -3.54
CA GLY A 193 10.03 -17.57 -3.77
C GLY A 193 11.01 -16.51 -3.24
N ALA A 194 10.54 -15.40 -2.66
CA ALA A 194 11.34 -14.50 -1.85
C ALA A 194 11.21 -14.86 -0.37
N VAL A 195 12.28 -14.66 0.39
CA VAL A 195 12.33 -14.82 1.84
C VAL A 195 12.66 -13.48 2.47
N LEU A 196 11.80 -13.03 3.39
CA LEU A 196 12.11 -11.90 4.27
C LEU A 196 13.18 -12.34 5.28
N VAL A 197 14.36 -11.73 5.20
CA VAL A 197 15.44 -11.90 6.19
C VAL A 197 15.03 -11.23 7.50
N GLY A 198 14.45 -10.04 7.41
CA GLY A 198 13.98 -9.24 8.53
C GLY A 198 13.82 -7.76 8.17
N PRO A 199 13.32 -6.93 9.11
CA PRO A 199 13.37 -5.47 8.97
C PRO A 199 14.82 -4.98 8.94
N ILE A 200 15.09 -3.85 8.26
CA ILE A 200 16.38 -3.17 8.41
C ILE A 200 16.57 -2.69 9.87
N PRO A 201 17.81 -2.46 10.35
CA PRO A 201 18.07 -2.09 11.74
C PRO A 201 17.24 -0.88 12.19
N LEU A 202 16.76 -0.90 13.43
CA LEU A 202 15.80 0.07 13.95
C LEU A 202 16.31 1.51 13.85
N GLU A 203 17.60 1.73 14.04
CA GLU A 203 18.28 3.03 14.01
C GLU A 203 18.28 3.68 12.61
N VAL A 204 18.08 2.87 11.57
CA VAL A 204 18.00 3.30 10.17
C VAL A 204 16.69 2.88 9.52
N GLN A 205 15.70 2.49 10.32
CA GLN A 205 14.37 2.14 9.84
C GLN A 205 13.56 3.40 9.51
N HIS A 206 12.65 3.27 8.55
CA HIS A 206 11.60 4.24 8.32
C HIS A 206 10.26 3.53 8.11
N TYR A 207 9.33 3.82 9.02
CA TYR A 207 7.95 3.39 8.86
C TYR A 207 7.21 4.40 7.99
N THR A 208 6.65 3.92 6.89
CA THR A 208 5.75 4.71 6.05
C THR A 208 4.33 4.46 6.52
N GLU A 209 3.67 5.51 7.00
CA GLU A 209 2.24 5.52 7.26
C GLU A 209 1.44 5.64 5.96
N TYR A 210 0.25 5.05 5.95
CA TYR A 210 -0.72 5.12 4.86
C TYR A 210 -2.07 5.58 5.40
N SER A 211 -2.64 6.57 4.73
CA SER A 211 -3.97 7.09 5.00
C SER A 211 -4.88 6.91 3.79
N GLY A 212 -6.15 6.66 4.06
CA GLY A 212 -7.20 6.62 3.07
C GLY A 212 -8.03 7.90 3.05
N GLY A 213 -8.68 8.18 1.92
CA GLY A 213 -9.63 9.28 1.79
C GLY A 213 -10.63 9.02 0.66
N VAL A 214 -11.80 9.63 0.77
CA VAL A 214 -12.87 9.56 -0.23
C VAL A 214 -12.81 10.75 -1.17
N SER A 215 -12.96 10.50 -2.47
CA SER A 215 -12.99 11.51 -3.50
C SER A 215 -14.16 12.47 -3.35
N VAL A 216 -13.92 13.77 -3.54
CA VAL A 216 -15.00 14.77 -3.68
C VAL A 216 -15.89 14.47 -4.88
N GLY A 217 -15.33 13.83 -5.92
CA GLY A 217 -16.04 13.48 -7.16
C GLY A 217 -16.68 12.09 -7.16
N SER A 218 -16.68 11.34 -6.05
CA SER A 218 -17.27 10.00 -6.01
C SER A 218 -18.76 10.05 -6.31
N ARG A 219 -19.20 9.25 -7.30
CA ARG A 219 -20.61 9.09 -7.65
C ARG A 219 -21.36 8.14 -6.70
N ASN A 220 -20.61 7.38 -5.91
CA ASN A 220 -21.10 6.33 -5.02
C ASN A 220 -20.67 6.62 -3.57
N ARG A 221 -20.88 7.86 -3.12
CA ARG A 221 -20.30 8.39 -1.87
C ARG A 221 -20.51 7.47 -0.66
N ALA A 222 -21.73 7.00 -0.43
CA ALA A 222 -22.03 6.12 0.69
C ALA A 222 -21.26 4.78 0.64
N ALA A 223 -21.10 4.20 -0.56
CA ALA A 223 -20.34 2.97 -0.75
C ALA A 223 -18.82 3.21 -0.61
N ALA A 224 -18.31 4.36 -1.08
CA ALA A 224 -16.92 4.77 -0.91
C ALA A 224 -16.56 5.01 0.57
N ASP A 225 -17.44 5.69 1.32
CA ASP A 225 -17.30 5.87 2.77
C ASP A 225 -17.33 4.51 3.50
N ALA A 226 -18.23 3.60 3.11
CA ALA A 226 -18.30 2.26 3.67
C ALA A 226 -17.02 1.43 3.40
N LEU A 227 -16.44 1.54 2.21
CA LEU A 227 -15.17 0.89 1.87
C LEU A 227 -14.01 1.45 2.71
N LEU A 228 -13.93 2.78 2.85
CA LEU A 228 -12.90 3.40 3.66
C LEU A 228 -13.04 3.04 5.16
N LEU A 229 -14.27 2.93 5.66
CA LEU A 229 -14.54 2.46 7.01
C LEU A 229 -14.14 1.00 7.20
N GLU A 230 -14.34 0.13 6.20
CA GLU A 230 -13.83 -1.24 6.24
C GLU A 230 -12.30 -1.23 6.36
N PHE A 231 -11.60 -0.42 5.58
CA PHE A 231 -10.13 -0.33 5.67
C PHE A 231 -9.62 0.19 7.02
N ALA A 232 -10.36 1.09 7.66
CA ALA A 232 -9.99 1.71 8.93
C ALA A 232 -10.47 0.93 10.17
N ASP A 233 -11.18 -0.19 9.99
CA ASP A 233 -11.73 -0.97 11.10
C ASP A 233 -10.59 -1.66 11.90
N PRO A 234 -10.44 -1.36 13.21
CA PRO A 234 -9.39 -1.97 14.04
C PRO A 234 -9.43 -3.50 14.07
N LYS A 235 -10.59 -4.12 13.78
CA LYS A 235 -10.71 -5.58 13.67
C LYS A 235 -9.77 -6.17 12.60
N ASN A 236 -9.30 -5.36 11.65
CA ASN A 236 -8.46 -5.77 10.54
C ASN A 236 -6.96 -5.83 10.88
N LEU A 237 -6.55 -5.53 12.12
CA LEU A 237 -5.15 -5.67 12.57
C LEU A 237 -4.53 -7.06 12.26
N PRO A 238 -5.22 -8.20 12.42
CA PRO A 238 -4.67 -9.50 12.03
C PRO A 238 -4.37 -9.59 10.52
N VAL A 239 -5.19 -8.97 9.67
CA VAL A 239 -4.95 -8.89 8.22
C VAL A 239 -3.74 -8.02 7.92
N LEU A 240 -3.60 -6.86 8.60
CA LEU A 240 -2.42 -6.01 8.49
C LEU A 240 -1.14 -6.78 8.85
N LYS A 241 -1.12 -7.43 10.01
CA LYS A 241 0.05 -8.20 10.49
C LYS A 241 0.42 -9.35 9.57
N LYS A 242 -0.59 -10.09 9.08
CA LYS A 242 -0.39 -11.15 8.07
C LYS A 242 0.27 -10.64 6.79
N ARG A 243 0.02 -9.38 6.44
CA ARG A 243 0.60 -8.70 5.27
C ARG A 243 1.81 -7.85 5.60
N GLY A 244 2.41 -8.00 6.79
CA GLY A 244 3.64 -7.28 7.16
C GLY A 244 3.46 -5.79 7.41
N MET A 245 2.23 -5.37 7.69
CA MET A 245 1.90 -4.01 8.14
C MET A 245 1.48 -4.05 9.61
N ASP A 246 1.42 -2.89 10.24
CA ASP A 246 0.99 -2.72 11.62
C ASP A 246 -0.08 -1.63 11.71
N GLU A 247 -0.66 -1.45 12.89
CA GLU A 247 -1.52 -0.29 13.17
C GLU A 247 -0.82 1.03 12.85
N PRO A 248 -1.57 2.09 12.47
CA PRO A 248 -1.02 3.40 12.15
C PRO A 248 -0.03 3.95 13.18
#